data_AF-A0A1H0A9V0-F1
#
_entry.id   AF-A0A1H0A9V0-F1
#
_cell.length_a   1.000
_cell.length_b   1.000
_cell.length_c   1.000
_cell.angle_alpha   90.00
_cell.angle_beta   90.00
_cell.angle_gamma   90.00
#
_symmetry.space_group_name_H-M   'P 1'
#
loop_
_entity.id
_entity.type
_entity.pdbx_description
1 polymer ?
#
loop_
_entity_poly.entity_id
_entity_poly.type
_entity_poly.pdbx_seq_one_letter_code
_entity_poly.pdbx_strand_id
1 'polypeptide(L)'
;MEYISNYDKYRHSYDVFPDAGRSQPFGTGATCFYNYLDLQIRNDTEQNVQLVIRMTDTHLFGEWRAGLPRIHTYEIYEKKHWITREYWGGYVRHNKIYRKVFNQEQEMVRDEWITENHAVMMYEPLLEKG
;
A
#
# COMPACT_ATOMS: atom_id res chain seq x y z
N MET A 1 -8.41 17.83 10.76
CA MET A 1 -7.86 16.83 9.81
C MET A 1 -7.96 15.50 10.52
N GLU A 2 -8.90 14.66 10.12
CA GLU A 2 -9.23 13.44 10.83
C GLU A 2 -9.14 12.29 9.82
N TYR A 3 -8.11 11.46 9.92
CA TYR A 3 -7.97 10.30 9.05
C TYR A 3 -7.42 9.10 9.83
N ILE A 4 -7.95 7.93 9.52
CA ILE A 4 -7.38 6.66 9.96
C ILE A 4 -6.11 6.42 9.13
N SER A 5 -5.00 6.17 9.80
CA SER A 5 -3.72 5.93 9.15
C SER A 5 -3.05 4.65 9.64
N ASN A 6 -2.34 3.99 8.74
CA ASN A 6 -1.42 2.92 9.10
C ASN A 6 -0.10 3.59 9.54
N TYR A 7 0.29 3.40 10.80
CA TYR A 7 1.42 4.13 11.40
C TYR A 7 2.77 3.44 11.17
N ASP A 8 2.78 2.11 11.11
CA ASP A 8 4.02 1.34 10.93
C ASP A 8 3.81 0.23 9.89
N LYS A 9 4.57 0.31 8.79
CA LYS A 9 4.65 -0.75 7.78
C LYS A 9 6.10 -1.15 7.68
N TYR A 10 6.43 -2.33 8.16
CA TYR A 10 7.76 -2.88 7.92
C TYR A 10 7.89 -3.17 6.44
N ARG A 11 8.83 -2.46 5.83
CA ARG A 11 9.10 -2.56 4.40
C ARG A 11 9.89 -3.82 4.15
N HIS A 12 9.45 -4.58 3.16
CA HIS A 12 10.30 -5.60 2.59
C HIS A 12 11.50 -4.92 1.93
N SER A 13 12.70 -5.17 2.46
CA SER A 13 13.95 -4.83 1.79
C SER A 13 14.21 -5.71 0.56
N TYR A 14 13.37 -6.73 0.33
CA TYR A 14 13.51 -7.72 -0.75
C TYR A 14 12.24 -7.81 -1.60
N ASP A 15 12.40 -7.71 -2.92
CA ASP A 15 11.36 -8.04 -3.90
C ASP A 15 11.56 -9.48 -4.37
N VAL A 16 10.75 -10.38 -3.81
CA VAL A 16 10.88 -11.84 -3.99
C VAL A 16 9.98 -12.41 -5.07
N PHE A 17 9.08 -11.61 -5.67
CA PHE A 17 8.14 -12.09 -6.68
C PHE A 17 8.14 -11.23 -7.94
N PRO A 18 8.27 -11.83 -9.14
CA PRO A 18 8.11 -11.12 -10.39
C PRO A 18 6.69 -10.55 -10.53
N ASP A 19 6.61 -9.38 -11.17
CA ASP A 19 5.44 -8.53 -11.22
C ASP A 19 4.37 -9.05 -12.21
N ALA A 20 3.72 -10.18 -11.89
CA ALA A 20 2.67 -10.76 -12.72
C ALA A 20 1.27 -10.31 -12.25
N GLY A 21 0.70 -9.31 -12.93
CA GLY A 21 -0.74 -8.99 -12.85
C GLY A 21 -1.24 -8.41 -11.51
N ARG A 22 -0.44 -7.55 -10.84
CA ARG A 22 -0.87 -6.93 -9.57
C ARG A 22 -1.97 -5.89 -9.76
N SER A 23 -2.95 -5.89 -8.86
CA SER A 23 -3.97 -4.83 -8.70
C SER A 23 -3.58 -3.77 -7.67
N GLN A 24 -2.54 -4.00 -6.87
CA GLN A 24 -2.09 -3.12 -5.79
C GLN A 24 -0.68 -2.56 -6.07
N PRO A 25 -0.40 -1.29 -5.75
CA PRO A 25 0.93 -0.70 -5.92
C PRO A 25 2.03 -1.47 -5.18
N PHE A 26 3.23 -1.53 -5.75
CA PHE A 26 4.36 -2.23 -5.14
C PHE A 26 4.70 -1.65 -3.76
N GLY A 27 4.94 -2.52 -2.77
CA GLY A 27 5.26 -2.10 -1.40
C GLY A 27 4.07 -1.53 -0.60
N THR A 28 2.84 -1.61 -1.11
CA THR A 28 1.63 -1.19 -0.34
C THR A 28 0.92 -2.32 0.38
N GLY A 29 1.24 -3.58 0.03
CA GLY A 29 0.78 -4.76 0.76
C GLY A 29 1.22 -4.74 2.23
N ALA A 30 0.47 -5.45 3.07
CA ALA A 30 0.86 -5.69 4.44
C ALA A 30 1.59 -7.04 4.52
N THR A 31 2.80 -7.05 5.07
CA THR A 31 3.46 -8.28 5.48
C THR A 31 2.74 -8.82 6.71
N CYS A 32 2.10 -9.98 6.61
CA CYS A 32 1.70 -10.72 7.81
C CYS A 32 2.91 -11.52 8.28
N PHE A 33 3.62 -11.06 9.31
CA PHE A 33 4.68 -11.83 9.97
C PHE A 33 4.22 -12.19 11.37
N TYR A 34 3.92 -13.48 11.56
CA TYR A 34 3.36 -14.01 12.78
C TYR A 34 4.16 -13.59 14.01
N ASN A 35 3.46 -12.96 14.95
CA ASN A 35 3.87 -12.42 16.24
C ASN A 35 4.77 -11.17 16.27
N TYR A 36 5.19 -10.58 15.14
CA TYR A 36 6.04 -9.38 15.17
C TYR A 36 5.61 -8.24 14.25
N LEU A 37 4.87 -8.49 13.17
CA LEU A 37 4.43 -7.47 12.21
C LEU A 37 2.94 -7.58 11.95
N ASP A 38 2.16 -6.82 12.72
CA ASP A 38 0.70 -6.77 12.59
C ASP A 38 0.24 -5.44 11.96
N LEU A 39 -0.94 -5.47 11.34
CA LEU A 39 -1.64 -4.28 10.84
C LEU A 39 -1.97 -3.34 12.02
N GLN A 40 -1.23 -2.25 12.13
CA GLN A 40 -1.46 -1.22 13.14
C GLN A 40 -2.33 -0.10 12.58
N ILE A 41 -3.44 0.18 13.27
CA ILE A 41 -4.43 1.16 12.84
C ILE A 41 -4.54 2.22 13.93
N ARG A 42 -4.33 3.48 13.55
CA ARG A 42 -4.53 4.62 14.43
C ARG A 42 -5.70 5.45 13.94
N ASN A 43 -6.67 5.70 14.82
CA ASN A 43 -7.80 6.57 14.58
C ASN A 43 -7.53 7.94 15.23
N ASP A 44 -7.07 8.90 14.43
CA ASP A 44 -6.80 10.27 14.89
C ASP A 44 -8.07 11.15 14.83
N THR A 45 -9.24 10.56 15.06
CA THR A 45 -10.54 11.23 14.91
C THR A 45 -11.37 11.08 16.18
N GLU A 46 -12.28 12.02 16.41
CA GLU A 46 -13.26 11.92 17.52
C GLU A 46 -14.37 10.89 17.23
N GLN A 47 -14.42 10.34 16.03
CA GLN A 47 -15.46 9.41 15.60
C GLN A 47 -15.13 7.98 15.97
N ASN A 48 -16.16 7.24 16.38
CA ASN A 48 -16.07 5.78 16.47
C ASN A 48 -16.00 5.19 15.05
N VAL A 49 -15.00 4.34 14.85
CA VAL A 49 -14.76 3.64 13.58
C VAL A 49 -14.72 2.15 13.84
N GLN A 50 -15.28 1.36 12.93
CA GLN A 50 -15.37 -0.09 13.04
C GLN A 50 -14.78 -0.74 11.79
N LEU A 51 -13.84 -1.66 11.98
CA LEU A 51 -13.42 -2.59 10.95
C LEU A 51 -14.31 -3.83 11.03
N VAL A 52 -15.10 -4.09 9.98
CA VAL A 52 -15.87 -5.31 9.84
C VAL A 52 -15.15 -6.20 8.85
N ILE A 53 -14.84 -7.42 9.29
CA ILE A 53 -14.17 -8.43 8.48
C ILE A 53 -15.13 -9.60 8.32
N ARG A 54 -15.31 -10.06 7.08
CA ARG A 54 -16.05 -11.29 6.77
C ARG A 54 -15.24 -12.16 5.83
N MET A 55 -15.39 -13.47 5.98
CA MET A 55 -14.76 -14.44 5.11
C MET A 55 -15.82 -15.22 4.35
N THR A 56 -15.47 -15.63 3.14
CA THR A 56 -16.09 -16.73 2.42
C THR A 56 -15.05 -17.84 2.26
N ASP A 57 -15.43 -18.94 1.62
CA ASP A 57 -14.51 -20.06 1.35
C ASP A 57 -13.30 -19.65 0.49
N THR A 58 -13.43 -18.54 -0.25
CA THR A 58 -12.43 -18.12 -1.25
C THR A 58 -11.88 -16.72 -1.03
N HIS A 59 -12.54 -15.87 -0.24
CA HIS A 59 -12.19 -14.46 -0.13
C HIS A 59 -12.33 -13.93 1.30
N LEU A 60 -11.46 -12.98 1.63
CA LEU A 60 -11.56 -12.13 2.81
C LEU A 60 -12.06 -10.74 2.37
N PHE A 61 -13.17 -10.28 2.96
CA PHE A 61 -13.69 -8.94 2.73
C PHE A 61 -13.52 -8.11 4.00
N GLY A 62 -13.08 -6.87 3.84
CA GLY A 62 -13.00 -5.89 4.91
C GLY A 62 -13.76 -4.63 4.53
N GLU A 63 -14.51 -4.07 5.46
CA GLU A 63 -15.14 -2.75 5.32
C GLU A 63 -14.94 -1.91 6.58
N TRP A 64 -14.92 -0.60 6.37
CA TRP A 64 -14.78 0.39 7.43
C TRP A 64 -16.08 1.16 7.59
N ARG A 65 -16.67 1.11 8.78
CA ARG A 65 -17.88 1.88 9.14
C ARG A 65 -17.52 3.01 10.09
N ALA A 66 -18.24 4.13 9.99
CA ALA A 66 -18.11 5.27 10.88
C ALA A 66 -19.50 5.87 11.15
N GLY A 67 -19.66 6.56 12.28
CA GLY A 67 -20.95 7.17 12.67
C GLY A 67 -21.34 8.38 11.83
N LEU A 68 -20.39 9.01 11.14
CA LEU A 68 -20.64 10.16 10.27
C LEU A 68 -20.20 9.85 8.84
N PRO A 69 -20.80 10.52 7.84
CA PRO A 69 -20.38 10.40 6.45
C PRO A 69 -18.91 10.77 6.29
N ARG A 70 -18.22 10.02 5.41
CA ARG A 70 -16.84 10.36 5.05
C ARG A 70 -16.83 11.68 4.30
N ILE A 71 -15.99 12.61 4.75
CA ILE A 71 -15.76 13.90 4.09
C ILE A 71 -14.76 13.78 2.93
N HIS A 72 -13.96 12.72 2.90
CA HIS A 72 -13.00 12.46 1.83
C HIS A 72 -12.95 10.97 1.47
N THR A 73 -12.67 10.69 0.20
CA THR A 73 -12.22 9.36 -0.26
C THR A 73 -10.77 9.42 -0.71
N TYR A 74 -10.08 8.28 -0.67
CA TYR A 74 -8.64 8.20 -0.91
C TYR A 74 -8.32 7.09 -1.91
N GLU A 75 -7.45 7.39 -2.87
CA GLU A 75 -6.91 6.41 -3.82
C GLU A 75 -5.39 6.38 -3.66
N ILE A 76 -4.85 5.20 -3.34
CA ILE A 76 -3.40 4.97 -3.21
C ILE A 76 -2.89 4.42 -4.53
N TYR A 77 -1.81 5.02 -5.06
CA TYR A 77 -1.29 4.65 -6.37
C TYR A 77 0.23 4.81 -6.46
N GLU A 78 0.81 4.18 -7.48
CA GLU A 78 2.24 4.18 -7.76
C GLU A 78 2.62 5.30 -8.74
N LYS A 79 3.73 6.00 -8.46
CA LYS A 79 4.41 6.92 -9.37
C LYS A 79 5.87 6.56 -9.48
N LYS A 80 6.46 6.83 -10.65
CA LYS A 80 7.90 6.71 -10.92
C LYS A 80 8.41 5.33 -10.51
N HIS A 81 8.12 4.32 -11.30
CA HIS A 81 8.70 2.98 -11.12
C HIS A 81 10.01 2.90 -11.90
N TRP A 82 11.10 2.45 -11.27
CA TRP A 82 12.37 2.22 -11.96
C TRP A 82 13.20 1.13 -11.28
N ILE A 83 14.17 0.60 -12.02
CA ILE A 83 15.10 -0.43 -11.55
C ILE A 83 16.52 0.08 -11.75
N THR A 84 17.35 -0.07 -10.73
CA THR A 84 18.79 0.22 -10.79
C THR A 84 19.60 -1.07 -10.63
N ARG A 85 20.80 -1.09 -11.21
CA ARG A 85 21.78 -2.17 -10.98
C ARG A 85 22.81 -1.67 -9.98
N GLU A 86 23.04 -2.45 -8.94
CA GLU A 86 23.98 -2.13 -7.88
C GLU A 86 25.38 -2.69 -8.17
N TYR A 87 26.38 -2.12 -7.50
CA TYR A 87 27.80 -2.46 -7.68
C TYR A 87 28.13 -3.93 -7.37
N TRP A 88 27.32 -4.59 -6.54
CA TRP A 88 27.47 -6.00 -6.16
C TRP A 88 26.76 -6.97 -7.13
N GLY A 89 26.24 -6.46 -8.25
CA GLY A 89 25.64 -7.25 -9.32
C GLY A 89 24.13 -7.50 -9.18
N GLY A 90 23.52 -7.14 -8.05
CA GLY A 90 22.07 -7.21 -7.85
C GLY A 90 21.30 -6.04 -8.45
N TYR A 91 19.97 -6.15 -8.43
CA TYR A 91 19.06 -5.10 -8.86
C TYR A 91 18.23 -4.55 -7.69
N VAL A 92 17.89 -3.27 -7.74
CA VAL A 92 16.98 -2.64 -6.79
C VAL A 92 15.80 -2.06 -7.55
N ARG A 93 14.60 -2.44 -7.13
CA ARG A 93 13.34 -1.87 -7.59
C ARG A 93 12.97 -0.69 -6.71
N HIS A 94 12.54 0.38 -7.36
CA HIS A 94 12.11 1.60 -6.72
C HIS A 94 10.73 2.01 -7.19
N ASN A 95 9.96 2.60 -6.28
CA ASN A 95 8.75 3.31 -6.62
C ASN A 95 8.41 4.38 -5.59
N LYS A 96 7.54 5.32 -5.96
CA LYS A 96 6.94 6.28 -5.03
C LYS A 96 5.45 6.00 -4.89
N ILE A 97 4.97 6.02 -3.66
CA ILE A 97 3.55 5.87 -3.32
C ILE A 97 2.96 7.25 -3.03
N TYR A 98 1.83 7.52 -3.69
CA TYR A 98 1.06 8.74 -3.53
C TYR A 98 -0.39 8.42 -3.17
N ARG A 99 -1.07 9.43 -2.65
CA ARG A 99 -2.49 9.40 -2.29
C ARG A 99 -3.21 10.55 -2.95
N LYS A 100 -4.17 10.24 -3.82
CA LYS A 100 -5.18 11.22 -4.22
C LYS A 100 -6.22 11.31 -3.12
N VAL A 101 -6.64 12.54 -2.82
CA VAL A 101 -7.73 12.83 -1.90
C VAL A 101 -8.86 13.45 -2.69
N PHE A 102 -10.05 12.91 -2.55
CA PHE A 102 -11.25 13.39 -3.22
C PHE A 102 -12.26 13.93 -2.19
N ASN A 103 -13.03 14.94 -2.57
CA ASN A 103 -14.19 15.41 -1.80
C ASN A 103 -15.43 14.52 -2.00
N GLN A 104 -16.58 14.93 -1.47
CA GLN A 104 -17.82 14.17 -1.60
C GLN A 104 -18.34 14.15 -3.04
N GLU A 105 -18.01 15.16 -3.83
CA GLU A 105 -18.32 15.33 -5.25
C GLU A 105 -17.39 14.52 -6.18
N GLN A 106 -16.47 13.72 -5.63
CA GLN A 106 -15.45 12.95 -6.38
C GLN A 106 -14.46 13.82 -7.16
N GLU A 107 -14.28 15.08 -6.77
CA GLU A 107 -13.25 15.96 -7.30
C GLU A 107 -11.95 15.77 -6.53
N MET A 108 -10.84 15.66 -7.25
CA MET A 108 -9.52 15.55 -6.63
C MET A 108 -9.12 16.88 -6.01
N VAL A 109 -9.03 16.93 -4.68
CA VAL A 109 -8.67 18.13 -3.93
C VAL A 109 -7.20 18.16 -3.52
N ARG A 110 -6.54 17.00 -3.40
CA ARG A 110 -5.11 16.89 -3.09
C ARG A 110 -4.46 15.68 -3.75
N ASP A 111 -3.17 15.77 -4.01
CA ASP A 111 -2.29 14.67 -4.42
C ASP A 111 -1.04 14.69 -3.52
N GLU A 112 -0.98 13.74 -2.59
CA GLU A 112 -0.06 13.74 -1.46
C GLU A 112 0.99 12.64 -1.61
N TRP A 113 2.27 12.99 -1.44
CA TRP A 113 3.33 11.99 -1.33
C TRP A 113 3.20 11.25 0.01
N ILE A 114 3.28 9.92 -0.01
CA ILE A 114 3.27 9.08 1.19
C ILE A 114 4.68 8.60 1.50
N THR A 115 5.30 7.93 0.53
CA THR A 115 6.62 7.33 0.73
C THR A 115 7.28 6.94 -0.59
N GLU A 116 8.55 6.57 -0.50
CA GLU A 116 9.33 5.88 -1.52
C GLU A 116 9.74 4.50 -0.99
N ASN A 117 9.74 3.48 -1.87
CA ASN A 117 10.25 2.15 -1.54
C ASN A 117 11.51 1.85 -2.35
N HIS A 118 12.41 1.10 -1.73
CA HIS A 118 13.63 0.57 -2.30
C HIS A 118 13.71 -0.91 -1.89
N ALA A 119 13.69 -1.83 -2.84
CA ALA A 119 13.71 -3.26 -2.56
C ALA A 119 14.71 -3.98 -3.46
N VAL A 120 15.60 -4.77 -2.86
CA VAL A 120 16.55 -5.62 -3.55
C VAL A 120 15.78 -6.74 -4.24
N MET A 121 15.92 -6.84 -5.56
CA MET A 121 15.27 -7.88 -6.34
C MET A 121 16.00 -9.21 -6.16
N MET A 122 15.25 -10.26 -5.84
CA MET A 122 15.77 -11.63 -5.69
C MET A 122 15.61 -12.46 -6.98
N TYR A 123 15.29 -11.78 -8.09
CA TYR A 123 15.13 -12.34 -9.42
C TYR A 123 15.70 -11.34 -10.44
N GLU A 124 16.10 -11.84 -11.62
CA GLU A 124 16.58 -10.97 -12.69
C GLU A 124 15.41 -10.21 -13.33
N PRO A 125 15.54 -8.90 -13.61
CA PRO A 125 14.47 -8.09 -14.19
C PRO A 125 14.11 -8.47 -15.64
N LEU A 126 14.92 -9.31 -16.27
CA LEU A 126 14.68 -9.85 -17.60
C LEU A 126 13.95 -11.19 -17.47
N LEU A 127 12.63 -11.14 -17.36
CA LEU A 127 11.84 -12.30 -17.76
C LEU A 127 11.95 -12.42 -19.28
N GLU A 128 12.46 -13.54 -19.79
CA GLU A 128 12.31 -13.87 -21.20
C GLU A 128 10.81 -13.78 -21.56
N LYS A 129 10.49 -13.11 -22.66
CA LYS A 129 9.12 -13.10 -23.18
C LYS A 129 8.73 -14.55 -23.47
N GLY A 130 7.90 -15.14 -22.60
CA GLY A 130 7.11 -16.32 -22.94
C GLY A 130 6.03 -15.96 -23.95
#